data_AF-A0A7U9KME9-F1
#
_entry.id   AF-A0A7U9KME9-F1
#
_cell.length_a   1.000
_cell.length_b   1.000
_cell.length_c   1.000
_cell.angle_alpha   90.00
_cell.angle_beta   90.00
_cell.angle_gamma   90.00
#
_symmetry.space_group_name_H-M   'P 1'
#
loop_
_entity.id
_entity.type
_entity.pdbx_description
1 polymer ?
#
loop_
_entity_poly.entity_id
_entity_poly.type
_entity_poly.pdbx_seq_one_letter_code
_entity_poly.pdbx_strand_id
1 'polypeptide(L)'
;MPLDREVYDFPTAIPLKVIGRNEDEFEQFVMGLFYKHVHVEDIHRVSQRLSRGDRYLALTVTFTAHSREHLDAVYAELQSHQRVLFVI
;
A
#
# COMPACT_ATOMS: atom_id res chain seq x y z
N MET A 1 -0.06 -3.98 13.84
CA MET A 1 0.41 -5.38 13.86
C MET A 1 1.88 -5.34 13.44
N PRO A 2 2.86 -5.62 14.33
CA PRO A 2 4.24 -5.65 13.89
C PRO A 2 4.50 -6.93 13.07
N LEU A 3 5.24 -6.79 11.97
CA LEU A 3 5.67 -7.84 11.02
C LEU A 3 6.65 -8.86 11.64
N ASP A 4 6.49 -9.20 12.92
CA ASP A 4 7.49 -9.88 13.75
C ASP A 4 7.72 -11.37 13.42
N ARG A 5 7.07 -11.90 12.38
CA ARG A 5 7.17 -13.31 11.99
C ARG A 5 7.40 -13.60 10.51
N GLU A 6 7.46 -12.59 9.65
CA GLU A 6 7.77 -12.82 8.23
C GLU A 6 9.21 -12.40 7.94
N VAL A 7 10.07 -13.40 7.77
CA VAL A 7 11.41 -13.20 7.20
C VAL A 7 11.20 -13.00 5.71
N TYR A 8 11.25 -11.75 5.27
CA TYR A 8 11.29 -11.42 3.85
C TYR A 8 12.74 -11.41 3.37
N ASP A 9 13.02 -12.13 2.29
CA ASP A 9 14.29 -12.03 1.56
C ASP A 9 14.25 -10.81 0.65
N PHE A 10 14.81 -9.69 1.10
CA PHE A 10 14.84 -8.46 0.31
C PHE A 10 16.02 -8.46 -0.70
N PRO A 11 15.85 -7.86 -1.91
CA PRO A 11 14.65 -7.21 -2.41
C PRO A 11 13.59 -8.21 -2.88
N THR A 12 12.34 -8.00 -2.51
CA THR A 12 11.21 -8.87 -2.91
C THR A 12 9.97 -8.08 -3.27
N ALA A 13 9.17 -8.61 -4.18
CA ALA A 13 7.92 -8.01 -4.60
C ALA A 13 6.81 -8.36 -3.61
N ILE A 14 6.26 -7.36 -2.93
CA ILE A 14 5.20 -7.53 -1.93
C ILE A 14 3.92 -6.86 -2.44
N PRO A 15 2.79 -7.59 -2.49
CA PRO A 15 1.50 -6.98 -2.74
C PRO A 15 0.97 -6.33 -1.45
N LEU A 16 0.85 -5.01 -1.45
CA LEU A 16 0.31 -4.24 -0.34
C LEU A 16 -1.10 -3.78 -0.64
N LYS A 17 -2.06 -4.19 0.18
CA LYS A 17 -3.47 -3.86 -0.01
C LYS A 17 -3.91 -2.75 0.93
N VAL A 18 -4.25 -1.61 0.36
CA VAL A 18 -4.75 -0.42 1.04
C VAL A 18 -6.26 -0.34 0.82
N ILE A 19 -7.03 -0.28 1.91
CA ILE A 19 -8.48 -0.13 1.87
C ILE A 19 -8.83 1.22 2.47
N GLY A 20 -9.58 2.02 1.74
CA GLY A 20 -10.10 3.31 2.20
C GLY A 20 -11.53 3.54 1.75
N ARG A 21 -12.02 4.75 2.03
CA ARG A 21 -13.32 5.18 1.53
C ARG A 21 -13.27 5.35 0.02
N ASN A 22 -14.37 5.00 -0.65
CA ASN A 22 -14.53 5.25 -2.07
C ASN A 22 -14.84 6.75 -2.30
N GLU A 23 -13.82 7.58 -2.12
CA GLU A 23 -13.85 9.01 -2.41
C GLU A 23 -13.08 9.25 -3.71
N ASP A 24 -13.52 10.23 -4.49
CA ASP A 24 -12.76 10.71 -5.64
C ASP A 24 -11.31 11.00 -5.20
N GLU A 25 -10.34 10.63 -6.04
CA GLU A 25 -8.89 10.77 -5.80
C GLU A 25 -8.24 9.79 -4.80
N PHE A 26 -8.94 8.80 -4.23
CA PHE A 26 -8.31 7.85 -3.28
C PHE A 26 -7.13 7.07 -3.91
N GLU A 27 -7.26 6.62 -5.16
CA GLU A 27 -6.18 5.95 -5.89
C GLU A 27 -4.96 6.86 -6.06
N GLN A 28 -5.17 8.10 -6.53
CA GLN A 28 -4.10 9.08 -6.73
C GLN A 28 -3.41 9.43 -5.42
N PHE A 29 -4.19 9.57 -4.35
CA PHE A 29 -3.69 9.82 -3.01
C PHE A 29 -2.76 8.68 -2.54
N VAL A 30 -3.22 7.42 -2.61
CA VAL A 30 -2.41 6.27 -2.21
C VAL A 30 -1.16 6.18 -3.08
N MET A 31 -1.29 6.33 -4.40
CA MET A 31 -0.14 6.30 -5.31
C MET A 31 0.87 7.42 -5.01
N GLY A 32 0.40 8.61 -4.66
CA GLY A 32 1.25 9.70 -4.20
C GLY A 32 2.06 9.33 -2.96
N LEU A 33 1.49 8.58 -2.02
CA LEU A 33 2.22 8.07 -0.86
C LEU A 33 3.28 7.02 -1.25
N PHE A 34 2.93 6.10 -2.14
CA PHE A 34 3.91 5.14 -2.67
C PHE A 34 5.07 5.86 -3.37
N TYR A 35 4.82 6.84 -4.23
CA TYR A 35 5.89 7.55 -4.95
C TYR A 35 6.85 8.34 -4.05
N LYS A 36 6.47 8.67 -2.81
CA LYS A 36 7.39 9.28 -1.83
C LYS A 36 8.44 8.31 -1.31
N HIS A 37 8.11 7.02 -1.26
CA HIS A 37 8.93 6.00 -0.61
C HIS A 37 9.47 4.96 -1.60
N VAL A 38 8.78 4.74 -2.71
CA VAL A 38 9.01 3.68 -3.69
C VAL A 38 9.22 4.33 -5.04
N HIS A 39 10.29 3.94 -5.72
CA HIS A 39 10.55 4.43 -7.08
C HIS A 39 9.50 3.86 -8.04
N VAL A 40 9.15 4.63 -9.08
CA VAL A 40 8.17 4.20 -10.09
C VAL A 40 8.55 2.85 -10.71
N GLU A 41 9.85 2.59 -10.87
CA GLU A 41 10.40 1.35 -11.43
C GLU A 41 10.19 0.12 -10.53
N ASP A 42 10.01 0.34 -9.23
CA ASP A 42 9.74 -0.73 -8.27
C ASP A 42 8.25 -1.08 -8.19
N ILE A 43 7.36 -0.27 -8.77
CA ILE A 43 5.92 -0.53 -8.78
C ILE A 43 5.57 -1.43 -9.97
N HIS A 44 5.29 -2.69 -9.70
CA HIS A 44 5.01 -3.71 -10.71
C HIS A 44 3.56 -3.72 -11.17
N ARG A 45 2.64 -3.57 -10.21
CA ARG A 45 1.20 -3.71 -10.49
C ARG A 45 0.38 -2.89 -9.54
N VAL A 46 -0.66 -2.25 -10.07
CA VAL A 46 -1.69 -1.57 -9.29
C VAL A 46 -3.04 -2.13 -9.72
N SER A 47 -3.84 -2.54 -8.76
CA SER A 47 -5.17 -3.09 -8.99
C SER A 47 -6.15 -2.43 -8.04
N GLN A 48 -7.24 -1.90 -8.57
CA GLN A 48 -8.32 -1.32 -7.77
C GLN A 48 -9.55 -2.23 -7.79
N ARG A 49 -10.23 -2.31 -6.65
CA ARG A 49 -11.45 -3.09 -6.50
C ARG A 49 -12.43 -2.38 -5.59
N LEU A 50 -13.61 -2.07 -6.12
CA LEU A 50 -14.73 -1.57 -5.33
C LEU A 50 -15.28 -2.69 -4.42
N SER A 51 -15.65 -2.29 -3.20
CA SER A 51 -16.33 -3.17 -2.27
C SER A 51 -17.79 -3.43 -2.68
N ARG A 52 -18.39 -4.49 -2.16
CA ARG A 52 -19.82 -4.81 -2.35
C ARG A 52 -20.67 -3.71 -1.69
N GLY A 53 -21.10 -2.74 -2.49
CA GLY A 53 -21.89 -1.59 -2.04
C GLY A 53 -21.19 -0.24 -2.21
N ASP A 54 -20.06 -0.17 -2.93
CA ASP A 54 -19.42 1.06 -3.41
C ASP A 54 -19.00 2.06 -2.33
N ARG A 55 -18.97 1.62 -1.06
CA ARG A 55 -18.56 2.45 0.08
C ARG A 55 -17.04 2.51 0.27
N TYR A 56 -16.34 1.47 -0.16
CA TYR A 56 -14.90 1.32 0.07
C TYR A 56 -14.18 0.93 -1.21
N LEU A 57 -12.98 1.47 -1.40
CA LEU A 57 -12.06 1.09 -2.46
C LEU A 57 -10.90 0.30 -1.85
N ALA A 58 -10.62 -0.88 -2.42
CA ALA A 58 -9.44 -1.67 -2.12
C ALA A 58 -8.44 -1.50 -3.25
N LEU A 59 -7.32 -0.86 -2.96
CA LEU A 59 -6.18 -0.71 -3.86
C LEU A 59 -5.10 -1.72 -3.47
N THR A 60 -4.66 -2.55 -4.41
CA THR A 60 -3.54 -3.46 -4.22
C THR A 60 -2.38 -2.98 -5.08
N VAL A 61 -1.31 -2.57 -4.41
CA VAL A 61 -0.08 -2.09 -5.04
C VAL A 61 1.01 -3.13 -4.80
N THR A 62 1.46 -3.78 -5.85
CA THR A 62 2.61 -4.69 -5.83
C THR A 62 3.86 -3.91 -6.14
N PHE A 63 4.77 -3.85 -5.19
CA PHE A 63 6.04 -3.15 -5.35
C PHE A 63 7.23 -3.94 -4.81
N THR A 64 8.44 -3.63 -5.26
CA THR A 64 9.67 -4.16 -4.69
C THR A 64 9.98 -3.45 -3.38
N ALA A 65 9.91 -4.16 -2.26
CA ALA A 65 10.49 -3.69 -1.02
C ALA A 65 11.99 -4.03 -1.03
N HIS A 66 12.84 -3.05 -0.72
CA HIS A 66 14.30 -3.23 -0.68
C HIS A 66 14.83 -3.59 0.70
N SER A 67 14.06 -3.30 1.76
CA SER A 67 14.39 -3.65 3.14
C SER A 67 13.15 -3.69 4.02
N ARG A 68 13.29 -4.27 5.22
CA ARG A 68 12.22 -4.24 6.24
C ARG A 68 11.89 -2.82 6.66
N GLU A 69 12.89 -1.98 6.89
CA GLU A 69 12.69 -0.57 7.24
C GLU A 69 11.98 0.20 6.13
N HIS A 70 12.26 -0.11 4.86
CA HIS A 70 11.56 0.48 3.71
C HIS A 70 10.08 0.09 3.70
N LEU A 71 9.79 -1.19 3.90
CA LEU A 71 8.42 -1.70 4.01
C LEU A 71 7.68 -1.07 5.20
N ASP A 72 8.28 -1.07 6.39
CA ASP A 72 7.73 -0.48 7.61
C ASP A 72 7.46 1.03 7.42
N ALA A 73 8.34 1.76 6.73
CA ALA A 73 8.14 3.18 6.42
C ALA A 73 6.91 3.40 5.52
N VAL A 74 6.72 2.58 4.47
CA VAL A 74 5.53 2.64 3.60
C VAL A 74 4.27 2.32 4.41
N TYR A 75 4.29 1.26 5.23
CA TYR A 75 3.16 0.90 6.09
C TYR A 75 2.82 2.00 7.11
N ALA A 76 3.81 2.63 7.71
CA ALA A 76 3.64 3.71 8.67
C ALA A 76 3.07 4.97 8.00
N GLU A 77 3.57 5.34 6.82
CA GLU A 77 3.05 6.45 6.02
C GLU A 77 1.58 6.20 5.66
N LEU A 78 1.22 4.98 5.21
CA LEU A 78 -0.17 4.67 4.89
C LEU A 78 -1.07 4.74 6.13
N GLN A 79 -0.63 4.17 7.27
CA GLN A 79 -1.40 4.17 8.52
C GLN A 79 -1.51 5.55 9.17
N SER A 80 -0.60 6.48 8.88
CA SER A 80 -0.67 7.84 9.44
C SER A 80 -1.81 8.67 8.83
N HIS A 81 -2.39 8.24 7.72
CA HIS A 81 -3.43 8.96 7.01
C HIS A 81 -4.83 8.43 7.32
N GLN A 82 -5.71 9.31 7.81
CA GLN A 82 -7.10 8.98 8.17
C GLN A 82 -7.95 8.43 7.00
N ARG A 83 -7.55 8.68 5.75
CA ARG A 83 -8.23 8.15 4.56
C ARG A 83 -8.02 6.64 4.40
N VAL A 84 -6.92 6.11 4.94
CA VAL A 84 -6.59 4.69 4.94
C VAL A 84 -7.23 4.05 6.16
N LEU A 85 -8.16 3.12 5.92
CA LEU A 85 -8.88 2.42 6.99
C LEU A 85 -8.15 1.14 7.38
N PHE A 86 -7.64 0.41 6.39
CA PHE A 86 -6.91 -0.82 6.60
C PHE A 86 -5.75 -0.94 5.61
N VAL A 87 -4.65 -1.48 6.09
CA VAL A 87 -3.52 -1.93 5.26
C VAL A 87 -3.32 -3.41 5.56
N ILE A 88 -3.30 -4.24 4.52
CA ILE A 88 -3.21 -5.70 4.59
C ILE A 88 -2.09 -6.16 3.67
#